data_AF-A0A2K6RYF7-F1
#
_entry.id   AF-A0A2K6RYF7-F1
#
_cell.length_a   1.000
_cell.length_b   1.000
_cell.length_c   1.000
_cell.angle_alpha   90.00
_cell.angle_beta   90.00
_cell.angle_gamma   90.00
#
_symmetry.space_group_name_H-M   'P 1'
#
loop_
_entity.id
_entity.type
_entity.pdbx_description
1 polymer ?
#
loop_
_entity_poly.entity_id
_entity_poly.type
_entity_poly.pdbx_seq_one_letter_code
_entity_poly.pdbx_strand_id
1 'polypeptide(L)'
;MAAAKDGCGKGEMATGNGRRLHLGIPEAVFVILGMRLQIQSISLWNSTLLKKKRRLKGQIPEIKQTLEILKYMQKKKESTNSLETRFLLADNLYLCLWLGANVMLEYDIDEAQALLEKNLSTATKNLDSLEEDLDFLRDQFTTTEVNMARVYNWDVKRRNKDDSAKNKA
;
A
#
# COMPACT_ATOMS: atom_id res chain seq x y z
N MET A 1 -24.52 -81.32 10.04
CA MET A 1 -23.21 -81.14 10.70
C MET A 1 -22.43 -80.11 9.89
N ALA A 2 -21.99 -79.04 10.55
CA ALA A 2 -20.92 -78.08 10.20
C ALA A 2 -20.94 -77.42 8.80
N ALA A 3 -21.33 -76.15 8.67
CA ALA A 3 -20.56 -74.93 9.02
C ALA A 3 -19.53 -74.56 7.93
N ALA A 4 -19.93 -73.66 7.02
CA ALA A 4 -18.98 -72.81 6.30
C ALA A 4 -18.40 -71.81 7.32
N LYS A 5 -17.15 -72.04 7.71
CA LYS A 5 -16.40 -71.20 8.65
C LYS A 5 -15.97 -69.91 7.98
N ASP A 6 -16.33 -68.81 8.64
CA ASP A 6 -15.65 -67.52 8.62
C ASP A 6 -14.13 -67.65 8.87
N GLY A 7 -13.36 -66.76 8.25
CA GLY A 7 -11.95 -66.62 8.58
C GLY A 7 -11.22 -65.48 7.87
N CYS A 8 -11.08 -64.35 8.59
CA CYS A 8 -9.93 -63.42 8.59
C CYS A 8 -9.74 -62.52 7.36
N GLY A 9 -9.59 -61.19 7.45
CA GLY A 9 -9.46 -60.28 8.57
C GLY A 9 -8.91 -58.93 8.09
N LYS A 10 -9.32 -57.87 8.81
CA LYS A 10 -8.73 -56.52 8.92
C LYS A 10 -8.77 -55.59 7.70
N GLY A 11 -9.79 -54.73 7.72
CA GLY A 11 -9.70 -53.35 7.27
C GLY A 11 -10.49 -52.47 8.23
N GLU A 12 -9.81 -51.89 9.22
CA GLU A 12 -10.34 -50.84 10.09
C GLU A 12 -10.87 -49.69 9.21
N MET A 13 -12.19 -49.60 9.04
CA MET A 13 -12.81 -48.34 8.66
C MET A 13 -13.05 -47.57 9.94
N ALA A 14 -12.04 -46.77 10.30
CA ALA A 14 -12.12 -45.74 11.30
C ALA A 14 -13.41 -44.95 11.10
N THR A 15 -14.22 -44.92 12.15
CA THR A 15 -15.35 -44.03 12.34
C THR A 15 -14.86 -42.58 12.25
N GLY A 16 -14.80 -42.05 11.03
CA GLY A 16 -14.62 -40.64 10.74
C GLY A 16 -15.90 -39.91 11.07
N ASN A 17 -16.14 -39.69 12.37
CA ASN A 17 -17.22 -38.87 12.88
C ASN A 17 -16.88 -37.39 12.63
N GLY A 18 -16.81 -37.01 11.36
CA GLY A 18 -16.63 -35.63 10.89
C GLY A 18 -17.98 -34.92 10.78
N ARG A 19 -18.87 -35.09 11.75
CA ARG A 19 -20.01 -34.18 11.90
C ARG A 19 -19.44 -32.88 12.41
N ARG A 20 -19.08 -31.98 11.48
CA ARG A 20 -18.95 -30.55 11.78
C ARG A 20 -20.36 -30.05 12.10
N LEU A 21 -20.81 -30.32 13.32
CA LEU A 21 -22.06 -29.79 13.86
C LEU A 21 -21.97 -28.27 13.77
N HIS A 22 -22.88 -27.74 12.96
CA HIS A 22 -23.15 -26.33 12.73
C HIS A 22 -23.03 -25.50 14.02
N LEU A 23 -22.05 -24.60 14.06
CA LEU A 23 -22.08 -23.48 14.99
C LEU A 23 -22.58 -22.27 14.21
N GLY A 24 -23.91 -22.16 14.16
CA GLY A 24 -24.64 -21.19 13.33
C GLY A 24 -24.48 -19.72 13.71
N ILE A 25 -23.56 -19.34 14.60
CA ILE A 25 -23.51 -17.99 15.18
C ILE A 25 -22.07 -17.46 15.32
N PRO A 26 -21.02 -18.25 15.66
CA PRO A 26 -19.67 -17.73 15.87
C PRO A 26 -18.86 -17.49 14.58
N GLU A 27 -18.89 -18.41 13.61
CA GLU A 27 -17.97 -18.34 12.46
C GLU A 27 -18.30 -17.17 11.51
N ALA A 28 -19.58 -16.92 11.21
CA ALA A 28 -19.96 -15.80 10.35
C ALA A 28 -19.68 -14.44 11.01
N VAL A 29 -19.92 -14.32 12.32
CA VAL A 29 -19.60 -13.11 13.10
C VAL A 29 -18.09 -12.88 13.14
N PHE A 30 -17.31 -13.95 13.31
CA PHE A 30 -15.85 -13.88 13.27
C PHE A 30 -15.33 -13.43 11.91
N VAL A 31 -15.87 -13.98 10.81
CA VAL A 31 -15.51 -13.58 9.44
C VAL A 31 -15.85 -12.11 9.17
N ILE A 32 -17.06 -11.67 9.56
CA ILE A 32 -17.45 -10.26 9.41
C ILE A 32 -16.54 -9.36 10.24
N LEU A 33 -16.23 -9.73 11.49
CA LEU A 33 -15.31 -8.97 12.34
C LEU A 33 -13.92 -8.87 11.71
N GLY A 34 -13.40 -9.98 11.16
CA GLY A 34 -12.13 -10.01 10.42
C GLY A 34 -12.12 -9.07 9.21
N MET A 35 -13.19 -9.10 8.40
CA MET A 35 -13.32 -8.19 7.26
C MET A 35 -13.41 -6.72 7.68
N ARG A 36 -14.08 -6.41 8.80
CA ARG A 36 -14.13 -5.05 9.35
C ARG A 36 -12.76 -4.55 9.80
N LEU A 37 -11.96 -5.41 10.46
CA LEU A 37 -10.58 -5.10 10.82
C LEU A 37 -9.71 -4.85 9.58
N GLN A 38 -9.91 -5.64 8.51
CA GLN A 38 -9.22 -5.45 7.24
C GLN A 38 -9.57 -4.11 6.58
N ILE A 39 -10.86 -3.73 6.55
CA ILE A 39 -11.31 -2.42 6.07
C ILE A 39 -10.67 -1.28 6.86
N GLN A 40 -10.62 -1.41 8.20
CA GLN A 40 -9.96 -0.41 9.05
C GLN A 40 -8.47 -0.29 8.73
N SER A 41 -7.78 -1.43 8.57
CA SER A 41 -6.38 -1.45 8.15
C SER A 41 -6.19 -0.73 6.81
N ILE A 42 -6.95 -1.09 5.77
CA ILE A 42 -6.89 -0.47 4.44
C ILE A 42 -7.07 1.05 4.53
N SER A 43 -8.00 1.54 5.36
CA SER A 43 -8.22 2.97 5.58
C SER A 43 -7.01 3.70 6.20
N LEU A 44 -6.34 3.08 7.18
CA LEU A 44 -5.12 3.61 7.78
C LEU A 44 -3.95 3.65 6.79
N TRP A 45 -3.79 2.58 6.01
CA TRP A 45 -2.79 2.52 4.94
C TRP A 45 -3.05 3.61 3.90
N ASN A 46 -4.28 3.75 3.41
CA ASN A 46 -4.66 4.78 2.46
C ASN A 46 -4.33 6.20 2.98
N SER A 47 -4.69 6.49 4.22
CA SER A 47 -4.36 7.76 4.87
C SER A 47 -2.85 8.03 4.93
N THR A 48 -2.05 7.00 5.16
CA THR A 48 -0.59 7.10 5.20
C THR A 48 0.00 7.34 3.81
N LEU A 49 -0.49 6.63 2.78
CA LEU A 49 -0.06 6.83 1.40
C LEU A 49 -0.45 8.22 0.86
N LEU A 50 -1.65 8.71 1.18
CA LEU A 50 -2.09 10.06 0.82
C LEU A 50 -1.21 11.16 1.42
N LYS A 51 -0.76 10.98 2.67
CA LYS A 51 0.20 11.90 3.30
C LYS A 51 1.53 11.90 2.55
N LYS A 52 2.05 10.72 2.18
CA LYS A 52 3.30 10.58 1.40
C LYS A 52 3.15 11.23 0.01
N LYS A 53 2.04 10.98 -0.69
CA LYS A 53 1.72 11.58 -2.00
C LYS A 53 1.70 13.11 -1.92
N ARG A 54 1.04 13.68 -0.90
CA ARG A 54 1.00 15.14 -0.70
C ARG A 54 2.40 15.74 -0.53
N ARG A 55 3.25 15.09 0.26
CA ARG A 55 4.63 15.53 0.47
C ARG A 55 5.42 15.51 -0.84
N LEU A 56 5.37 14.41 -1.59
CA LEU A 56 6.05 14.30 -2.88
C LEU A 56 5.54 15.33 -3.91
N LYS A 57 4.22 15.57 -3.96
CA LYS A 57 3.65 16.63 -4.83
C LYS A 57 4.14 18.04 -4.48
N GLY A 58 4.50 18.29 -3.22
CA GLY A 58 5.14 19.55 -2.82
C GLY A 58 6.63 19.61 -3.15
N GLN A 59 7.35 18.49 -2.97
CA GLN A 59 8.80 18.45 -3.20
C GLN A 59 9.20 18.49 -4.67
N ILE A 60 8.42 17.87 -5.57
CA ILE A 60 8.73 17.84 -7.00
C ILE A 60 8.88 19.23 -7.63
N PRO A 61 7.97 20.20 -7.43
CA PRO A 61 8.14 21.55 -7.99
C PRO A 61 9.32 22.30 -7.36
N GLU A 62 9.60 22.10 -6.06
CA GLU A 62 10.78 22.68 -5.41
C GLU A 62 12.09 22.18 -6.07
N ILE A 63 12.20 20.87 -6.29
CA ILE A 63 13.38 20.28 -6.98
C ILE A 63 13.50 20.80 -8.42
N LYS A 64 12.39 20.95 -9.14
CA LYS A 64 12.38 21.50 -10.51
C LYS A 64 12.84 22.96 -10.54
N GLN A 65 12.39 23.77 -9.58
CA GLN A 65 12.80 25.17 -9.49
C GLN A 65 14.30 25.29 -9.20
N THR A 66 14.83 24.48 -8.28
CA THR A 66 16.27 24.44 -7.99
C THR A 66 17.08 24.06 -9.22
N LEU A 67 16.61 23.08 -10.02
CA LEU A 67 17.24 22.71 -11.29
C LEU A 67 17.23 23.85 -12.33
N GLU A 68 16.15 24.63 -12.39
CA GLU A 68 16.07 25.79 -13.29
C GLU A 68 17.07 26.89 -12.89
N ILE A 69 17.20 27.16 -11.59
CA ILE A 69 18.19 28.10 -11.05
C ILE A 69 19.61 27.62 -11.39
N LEU A 70 19.91 26.34 -11.19
CA LEU A 70 21.19 25.72 -11.55
C LEU A 70 21.54 25.91 -13.02
N LYS A 71 20.58 25.63 -13.92
CA LYS A 71 20.77 25.82 -15.38
C LYS A 71 21.01 27.28 -15.74
N TYR A 72 20.32 28.21 -15.08
CA TYR A 72 20.57 29.64 -15.25
C TYR A 72 21.99 30.03 -14.81
N MET A 73 22.45 29.52 -13.67
CA MET A 73 23.82 29.76 -13.18
C MET A 73 24.88 29.17 -14.11
N GLN A 74 24.67 27.96 -14.63
CA GLN A 74 25.59 27.31 -15.57
C GLN A 74 25.71 28.10 -16.88
N LYS A 75 24.58 28.49 -17.49
CA LYS A 75 24.55 29.30 -18.71
C LYS A 75 25.25 30.66 -18.52
N LYS A 76 25.16 31.22 -17.31
CA LYS A 76 25.77 32.51 -16.98
C LYS A 76 27.26 32.39 -16.67
N LYS A 77 27.74 31.24 -16.20
CA LYS A 77 29.17 30.92 -16.09
C LYS A 77 29.84 30.83 -17.47
N GLU A 78 29.12 30.33 -18.47
CA GLU A 78 29.61 30.25 -19.86
C GLU A 78 29.60 31.61 -20.58
N SER A 79 28.66 32.49 -20.24
CA SER A 79 28.66 33.86 -20.75
C SER A 79 29.63 34.73 -19.93
N THR A 80 30.66 35.30 -20.55
CA THR A 80 31.67 36.20 -19.93
C THR A 80 31.10 37.54 -19.40
N ASN A 81 29.84 37.60 -18.98
CA ASN A 81 29.20 38.77 -18.41
C ASN A 81 29.21 38.63 -16.88
N SER A 82 29.91 39.54 -16.20
CA SER A 82 29.97 39.60 -14.73
C SER A 82 28.56 39.60 -14.13
N LEU A 83 28.33 38.69 -13.19
CA LEU A 83 27.12 38.62 -12.39
C LEU A 83 27.08 39.83 -11.43
N GLU A 84 26.40 40.92 -11.80
CA GLU A 84 25.95 41.90 -10.81
C GLU A 84 24.78 41.30 -10.01
N THR A 85 25.13 40.44 -9.07
CA THR A 85 24.26 40.06 -7.96
C THR A 85 24.68 40.85 -6.73
N ARG A 86 23.73 41.28 -5.89
CA ARG A 86 23.98 41.95 -4.59
C ARG A 86 24.64 41.03 -3.54
N PHE A 87 25.38 40.03 -3.98
CA PHE A 87 26.18 39.11 -3.19
C PHE A 87 27.53 38.97 -3.89
N LEU A 88 28.62 39.19 -3.14
CA LEU A 88 29.98 38.89 -3.58
C LEU A 88 30.10 37.38 -3.79
N LEU A 89 29.99 36.93 -5.03
CA LEU A 89 30.25 35.55 -5.43
C LEU A 89 31.77 35.37 -5.54
N ALA A 90 32.33 34.42 -4.79
CA ALA A 90 33.73 34.00 -4.99
C ALA A 90 33.87 33.22 -6.32
N ASP A 91 35.06 33.29 -6.95
CA ASP A 91 35.37 32.70 -8.26
C ASP A 91 35.21 31.16 -8.32
N ASN A 92 35.11 30.49 -7.17
CA ASN A 92 34.87 29.06 -7.06
C ASN A 92 33.41 28.82 -6.62
N LEU A 93 32.49 28.70 -7.60
CA LEU A 93 31.07 28.51 -7.33
C LEU A 93 30.77 27.07 -6.90
N TYR A 94 30.97 26.77 -5.62
CA TYR A 94 30.49 25.54 -4.99
C TYR A 94 29.04 25.72 -4.51
N LEU A 95 28.18 24.73 -4.79
CA LEU A 95 26.80 24.73 -4.31
C LEU A 95 26.68 23.84 -3.08
N CYS A 96 26.22 24.42 -1.98
CA CYS A 96 25.96 23.68 -0.75
C CYS A 96 24.54 23.08 -0.78
N LEU A 97 24.44 21.76 -0.88
CA LEU A 97 23.17 21.04 -0.79
C LEU A 97 22.99 20.45 0.60
N TRP A 98 21.76 20.52 1.12
CA TRP A 98 21.38 19.88 2.36
C TRP A 98 20.77 18.50 2.06
N LEU A 99 21.46 17.41 2.41
CA LEU A 99 21.01 16.05 2.09
C LEU A 99 20.09 15.44 3.16
N GLY A 100 19.85 16.15 4.26
CA GLY A 100 19.14 15.63 5.43
C GLY A 100 20.07 15.27 6.58
N ALA A 101 19.50 14.86 7.71
CA ALA A 101 20.22 14.51 8.94
C ALA A 101 21.21 15.60 9.44
N ASN A 102 20.92 16.88 9.14
CA ASN A 102 21.80 18.01 9.45
C ASN A 102 23.18 17.95 8.77
N VAL A 103 23.27 17.31 7.60
CA VAL A 103 24.48 17.24 6.79
C VAL A 103 24.34 18.12 5.55
N MET A 104 25.34 18.97 5.34
CA MET A 104 25.50 19.81 4.16
C MET A 104 26.80 19.42 3.46
N LEU A 105 26.75 19.23 2.15
CA LEU A 105 27.90 18.91 1.32
C LEU A 105 27.99 19.91 0.17
N GLU A 106 29.22 20.27 -0.16
CA GLU A 106 29.56 21.07 -1.33
C GLU A 106 29.62 20.16 -2.55
N TYR A 107 28.97 20.59 -3.63
CA TYR A 107 28.99 19.93 -4.92
C TYR A 107 29.37 20.93 -6.01
N ASP A 108 30.04 20.43 -7.04
CA ASP A 108 30.14 21.14 -8.30
C ASP A 108 28.76 21.26 -8.97
N ILE A 109 28.60 22.26 -9.83
CA ILE A 109 27.32 22.55 -10.52
C ILE A 109 26.82 21.32 -11.28
N ASP A 110 27.72 20.61 -11.96
CA ASP A 110 27.39 19.44 -12.78
C ASP A 110 26.96 18.24 -11.91
N GLU A 111 27.65 18.02 -10.78
CA GLU A 111 27.30 16.97 -9.81
C GLU A 111 25.98 17.27 -9.10
N ALA A 112 25.77 18.51 -8.70
CA ALA A 112 24.53 19.00 -8.11
C ALA A 112 23.33 18.78 -9.05
N GLN A 113 23.50 19.09 -10.34
CA GLN A 113 22.47 18.85 -11.35
C GLN A 113 22.16 17.36 -11.50
N ALA A 114 23.19 16.52 -11.65
CA ALA A 114 23.01 15.07 -11.79
C ALA A 114 22.30 14.46 -10.56
N LEU A 115 22.64 14.94 -9.35
CA LEU A 115 22.02 14.52 -8.10
C LEU A 115 20.53 14.91 -8.06
N LEU A 116 20.21 16.16 -8.40
CA LEU A 116 18.83 16.65 -8.38
C LEU A 116 17.97 16.01 -9.48
N GLU A 117 18.52 15.73 -10.66
CA GLU A 117 17.83 14.99 -11.72
C GLU A 117 17.53 13.55 -11.29
N LYS A 118 18.50 12.88 -10.65
CA LYS A 118 18.30 11.55 -10.06
C LYS A 118 17.21 11.57 -8.98
N ASN A 119 17.23 12.57 -8.09
CA ASN A 119 16.22 12.73 -7.05
C ASN A 119 14.83 13.01 -7.63
N LEU A 120 14.73 13.85 -8.67
CA LEU A 120 13.49 14.13 -9.39
C LEU A 120 12.93 12.86 -10.02
N SER A 121 13.76 12.10 -10.73
CA SER A 121 13.32 10.84 -11.36
C SER A 121 12.83 9.82 -10.33
N THR A 122 13.51 9.73 -9.19
CA THR A 122 13.13 8.84 -8.07
C THR A 122 11.83 9.29 -7.43
N ALA A 123 11.68 10.60 -7.16
CA ALA A 123 10.47 11.17 -6.60
C ALA A 123 9.25 11.00 -7.52
N THR A 124 9.45 11.12 -8.83
CA THR A 124 8.39 10.94 -9.84
C THR A 124 7.97 9.48 -9.91
N LYS A 125 8.93 8.54 -10.04
CA LYS A 125 8.63 7.10 -10.01
C LYS A 125 7.91 6.68 -8.73
N ASN A 126 8.36 7.19 -7.58
CA ASN A 126 7.70 6.93 -6.30
C ASN A 126 6.28 7.48 -6.25
N LEU A 127 6.03 8.63 -6.89
CA LEU A 127 4.69 9.20 -6.99
C LEU A 127 3.80 8.30 -7.84
N ASP A 128 4.27 7.84 -9.00
CA ASP A 128 3.53 6.95 -9.89
C ASP A 128 3.18 5.63 -9.20
N SER A 129 4.16 4.96 -8.58
CA SER A 129 3.90 3.73 -7.81
C SER A 129 2.94 3.94 -6.64
N LEU A 130 2.97 5.10 -5.98
CA LEU A 130 1.99 5.42 -4.93
C LEU A 130 0.58 5.64 -5.48
N GLU A 131 0.44 6.09 -6.72
CA GLU A 131 -0.87 6.22 -7.37
C GLU A 131 -1.45 4.83 -7.69
N GLU A 132 -0.62 3.92 -8.21
CA GLU A 132 -1.00 2.52 -8.42
C GLU A 132 -1.41 1.82 -7.11
N ASP A 133 -0.63 1.99 -6.05
CA ASP A 133 -0.96 1.43 -4.72
C ASP A 133 -2.30 1.98 -4.17
N LEU A 134 -2.57 3.28 -4.38
CA LEU A 134 -3.82 3.89 -3.94
C LEU A 134 -5.03 3.34 -4.69
N ASP A 135 -4.89 3.08 -5.98
CA ASP A 135 -5.94 2.47 -6.80
C ASP A 135 -6.14 1.00 -6.41
N PHE A 136 -5.06 0.25 -6.18
CA PHE A 136 -5.15 -1.11 -5.63
C PHE A 136 -5.91 -1.13 -4.29
N LEU A 137 -5.61 -0.22 -3.35
CA LEU A 137 -6.32 -0.15 -2.08
C LEU A 137 -7.80 0.20 -2.23
N ARG A 138 -8.19 0.99 -3.24
CA ARG A 138 -9.60 1.31 -3.54
C ARG A 138 -10.35 0.06 -4.02
N ASP A 139 -9.72 -0.74 -4.87
CA ASP A 139 -10.30 -2.00 -5.34
C ASP A 139 -10.42 -3.03 -4.22
N GLN A 140 -9.39 -3.12 -3.36
CA GLN A 140 -9.43 -3.99 -2.18
C GLN A 140 -10.52 -3.58 -1.19
N PHE A 141 -10.72 -2.28 -0.99
CA PHE A 141 -11.79 -1.76 -0.16
C PHE A 141 -13.16 -2.21 -0.69
N THR A 142 -13.45 -1.92 -1.97
CA THR A 142 -14.72 -2.28 -2.62
C THR A 142 -14.95 -3.79 -2.60
N THR A 143 -13.93 -4.59 -2.90
CA THR A 143 -14.01 -6.06 -2.88
C THR A 143 -14.33 -6.59 -1.48
N THR A 144 -13.69 -6.04 -0.46
CA THR A 144 -13.93 -6.46 0.94
C THR A 144 -15.33 -6.06 1.40
N GLU A 145 -15.82 -4.89 1.02
CA GLU A 145 -17.19 -4.45 1.32
C GLU A 145 -18.25 -5.34 0.67
N VAL A 146 -18.10 -5.65 -0.63
CA VAL A 146 -19.02 -6.54 -1.34
C VAL A 146 -19.00 -7.94 -0.73
N ASN A 147 -17.84 -8.46 -0.37
CA ASN A 147 -17.71 -9.76 0.29
C ASN A 147 -18.37 -9.76 1.67
N MET A 148 -18.21 -8.69 2.45
CA MET A 148 -18.89 -8.52 3.74
C MET A 148 -20.43 -8.53 3.57
N ALA A 149 -20.95 -7.82 2.57
CA ALA A 149 -22.38 -7.82 2.26
C ALA A 149 -22.89 -9.20 1.81
N ARG A 150 -22.10 -9.96 1.03
CA ARG A 150 -22.44 -11.33 0.62
C ARG A 150 -22.54 -12.27 1.82
N VAL A 151 -21.59 -12.19 2.76
CA VAL A 151 -21.61 -12.98 4.00
C VAL A 151 -22.82 -12.61 4.85
N TYR A 152 -23.12 -11.31 4.98
CA TYR A 152 -24.32 -10.84 5.69
C TYR A 152 -25.61 -11.38 5.05
N ASN A 153 -25.76 -11.25 3.73
CA ASN A 153 -26.93 -11.75 3.01
C ASN A 153 -27.08 -13.27 3.13
N TRP A 154 -25.98 -14.01 3.14
CA TRP A 154 -25.99 -15.46 3.38
C TRP A 154 -26.44 -15.79 4.81
N ASP A 155 -25.95 -15.06 5.82
CA ASP A 155 -26.34 -15.27 7.22
C ASP A 155 -27.83 -15.00 7.43
N VAL A 156 -28.38 -13.91 6.87
CA VAL A 156 -29.82 -13.58 6.93
C VAL A 156 -30.66 -14.67 6.27
N LYS A 157 -30.31 -15.14 5.06
CA LYS A 157 -31.05 -16.21 4.36
C LYS A 157 -31.07 -17.51 5.16
N ARG A 158 -30.00 -17.82 5.88
CA ARG A 158 -29.94 -19.01 6.74
C ARG A 158 -30.85 -18.86 7.97
N ARG A 159 -30.78 -17.73 8.68
CA ARG A 159 -31.64 -17.45 9.85
C ARG A 159 -33.13 -17.53 9.50
N ASN A 160 -33.53 -16.92 8.38
CA ASN A 160 -34.91 -16.97 7.92
C ASN A 160 -35.39 -18.42 7.63
N LYS A 161 -34.53 -19.28 7.09
CA LYS A 161 -34.85 -20.70 6.88
C LYS A 161 -35.02 -21.43 8.22
N ASP A 162 -34.11 -21.21 9.15
CA ASP A 162 -34.15 -21.84 10.48
C ASP A 162 -35.41 -21.42 11.27
N ASP A 163 -35.81 -20.14 11.20
CA ASP A 163 -37.03 -19.64 11.84
C ASP A 163 -38.30 -20.16 11.17
N SER A 164 -38.31 -20.27 9.83
CA SER A 164 -39.43 -20.88 9.10
C SER A 164 -39.62 -22.37 9.38
N ALA A 165 -38.54 -23.08 9.72
CA ALA A 165 -38.58 -24.49 10.11
C ALA A 165 -39.08 -24.67 11.54
N LYS A 166 -38.73 -23.77 12.46
CA LYS A 166 -39.23 -23.76 13.84
C LYS A 166 -40.71 -23.40 13.94
N ASN A 167 -41.22 -22.52 13.10
CA ASN A 167 -42.64 -22.13 13.10
C ASN A 167 -43.57 -23.17 12.44
N LYS A 168 -43.02 -24.20 11.80
CA LYS A 168 -43.77 -25.30 11.15
C LYS A 168 -43.77 -26.61 11.95
N ALA A 169 -43.02 -26.66 13.05
CA ALA A 169 -42.97 -27.78 13.99
C ALA A 169 -43.79 -27.43 15.24
#